data_AF-A0A8H6RTB6-F1
#
_entry.id   AF-A0A8H6RTB6-F1
#
_cell.length_a   1.000
_cell.length_b   1.000
_cell.length_c   1.000
_cell.angle_alpha   90.00
_cell.angle_beta   90.00
_cell.angle_gamma   90.00
#
_symmetry.space_group_name_H-M   'P 1'
#
loop_
_entity.id
_entity.type
_entity.pdbx_description
1 polymer ?
#
loop_
_entity_poly.entity_id
_entity_poly.type
_entity_poly.pdbx_seq_one_letter_code
_entity_poly.pdbx_strand_id
1 'polypeptide(L)'
;MRIQDWQFAAHTAARSQIHCHRSAAAVEHFSRTVRAYLQNHILGVSEGHAAILRLVGVGYRATVEKNAQTKQPEYPGQEFVSLKVGYSHPIELGVPQGVKASVPQPTRILLEGCEKEVVMQFAAEIRAWRRPEPYKGKGIFVNDETIRLKAKKIK
;
A
#
# COMPACT_ATOMS: atom_id res chain seq x y z
N MET A 1 30.30 2.89 -59.83
CA MET A 1 29.82 2.01 -58.74
C MET A 1 30.24 2.68 -57.43
N ARG A 2 29.28 3.22 -56.67
CA ARG A 2 29.48 4.37 -55.77
C ARG A 2 29.65 3.89 -54.32
N ILE A 3 30.71 4.36 -53.64
CA ILE A 3 31.14 4.00 -52.28
C ILE A 3 30.11 4.41 -51.17
N GLN A 4 28.99 5.03 -51.54
CA GLN A 4 28.00 5.59 -50.60
C GLN A 4 26.93 4.60 -50.13
N ASP A 5 26.78 3.43 -50.76
CA ASP A 5 25.73 2.46 -50.39
C ASP A 5 26.08 1.63 -49.13
N TRP A 6 27.36 1.54 -48.76
CA TRP A 6 27.80 0.77 -47.59
C TRP A 6 27.61 1.47 -46.24
N GLN A 7 27.51 2.81 -46.22
CA GLN A 7 27.28 3.56 -44.98
C GLN A 7 25.81 3.49 -44.51
N PHE A 8 24.85 3.30 -45.41
CA PHE A 8 23.43 3.19 -45.04
C PHE A 8 23.05 1.82 -44.46
N ALA A 9 23.67 0.73 -44.92
CA ALA A 9 23.40 -0.63 -44.43
C ALA A 9 23.96 -0.86 -43.00
N ALA A 10 25.12 -0.29 -42.68
CA ALA A 10 25.72 -0.39 -41.35
C ALA A 10 24.88 0.34 -40.28
N HIS A 11 24.24 1.46 -40.65
CA HIS A 11 23.41 2.24 -39.73
C HIS A 11 22.05 1.58 -39.43
N THR A 12 21.53 0.75 -40.33
CA THR A 12 20.26 0.02 -40.13
C THR A 12 20.42 -1.22 -39.26
N ALA A 13 21.53 -1.96 -39.38
CA ALA A 13 21.82 -3.14 -38.55
C ALA A 13 22.09 -2.79 -37.07
N ALA A 14 22.77 -1.68 -36.78
CA ALA A 14 22.97 -1.20 -35.42
C ALA A 14 21.65 -0.74 -34.77
N ARG A 15 20.69 -0.23 -35.55
CA ARG A 15 19.38 0.24 -35.05
C ARG A 15 18.43 -0.91 -34.68
N SER A 16 18.53 -2.06 -35.37
CA SER A 16 17.71 -3.25 -35.05
C SER A 16 18.23 -4.03 -33.83
N GLN A 17 19.54 -4.10 -33.62
CA GLN A 17 20.14 -4.73 -32.43
C GLN A 17 19.80 -3.98 -31.13
N ILE A 18 19.74 -2.64 -31.17
CA ILE A 18 19.36 -1.81 -30.00
C ILE A 18 17.87 -1.98 -29.63
N HIS A 19 17.00 -2.29 -30.61
CA HIS A 19 15.57 -2.55 -30.36
C HIS A 19 15.32 -3.91 -29.68
N CYS A 20 16.06 -4.95 -30.05
CA CYS A 20 15.99 -6.28 -29.46
C CYS A 20 16.43 -6.28 -27.97
N HIS A 21 17.52 -5.57 -27.64
CA HIS A 21 18.08 -5.62 -26.28
C HIS A 21 17.22 -4.91 -25.23
N ARG A 22 16.47 -3.84 -25.59
CA ARG A 22 15.48 -3.21 -24.69
C ARG A 22 14.24 -4.08 -24.49
N SER A 23 13.84 -4.84 -25.51
CA SER A 23 12.67 -5.72 -25.41
C SER A 23 12.92 -6.93 -24.51
N ALA A 24 14.12 -7.51 -24.53
CA ALA A 24 14.45 -8.67 -23.71
C ALA A 24 14.41 -8.37 -22.20
N ALA A 25 15.02 -7.26 -21.77
CA ALA A 25 15.00 -6.84 -20.37
C ALA A 25 13.59 -6.48 -19.88
N ALA A 26 12.78 -5.83 -20.73
CA ALA A 26 11.39 -5.53 -20.42
C ALA A 26 10.55 -6.82 -20.23
N VAL A 27 10.76 -7.81 -21.08
CA VAL A 27 10.10 -9.14 -20.96
C VAL A 27 10.53 -9.85 -19.68
N GLU A 28 11.82 -9.79 -19.33
CA GLU A 28 12.33 -10.38 -18.09
C GLU A 28 11.70 -9.72 -16.85
N HIS A 29 11.70 -8.38 -16.77
CA HIS A 29 11.09 -7.65 -15.66
C HIS A 29 9.58 -7.90 -15.53
N PHE A 30 8.88 -7.96 -16.66
CA PHE A 30 7.45 -8.26 -16.68
C PHE A 30 7.18 -9.67 -16.15
N SER A 31 7.91 -10.68 -16.66
CA SER A 31 7.75 -12.07 -16.21
C SER A 31 8.01 -12.24 -14.71
N ARG A 32 9.00 -11.50 -14.17
CA ARG A 32 9.33 -11.51 -12.75
C ARG A 32 8.25 -10.85 -11.90
N THR A 33 7.67 -9.75 -12.37
CA THR A 33 6.56 -9.06 -11.69
C THR A 33 5.31 -9.94 -11.67
N VAL A 34 4.94 -10.55 -12.79
CA VAL A 34 3.79 -11.47 -12.90
C VAL A 34 3.98 -12.66 -11.98
N ARG A 35 5.17 -13.26 -11.95
CA ARG A 35 5.48 -14.37 -11.04
C ARG A 35 5.31 -13.97 -9.57
N ALA A 36 5.80 -12.80 -9.16
CA ALA A 36 5.68 -12.32 -7.78
C ALA A 36 4.21 -12.04 -7.41
N TYR A 37 3.44 -11.45 -8.33
CA TYR A 37 2.01 -11.18 -8.15
C TYR A 37 1.23 -12.50 -7.95
N LEU A 38 1.45 -13.48 -8.82
CA LEU A 38 0.81 -14.80 -8.72
C LEU A 38 1.15 -15.50 -7.40
N GLN A 39 2.42 -15.43 -6.98
CA GLN A 39 2.85 -16.00 -5.70
C GLN A 39 2.12 -15.36 -4.52
N ASN A 40 1.93 -14.03 -4.52
CA ASN A 40 1.20 -13.33 -3.45
C ASN A 40 -0.27 -13.80 -3.39
N HIS A 41 -0.91 -14.03 -4.54
CA HIS A 41 -2.28 -14.54 -4.61
C HIS A 41 -2.39 -15.98 -4.08
N ILE A 42 -1.48 -16.87 -4.47
CA ILE A 42 -1.46 -18.27 -4.00
C ILE A 42 -1.31 -18.31 -2.46
N LEU A 43 -0.39 -17.51 -1.92
CA LEU A 43 -0.22 -17.37 -0.46
C LEU A 43 -1.45 -16.74 0.20
N GLY A 44 -2.07 -15.76 -0.47
CA GLY A 44 -3.24 -15.06 0.04
C GLY A 44 -4.49 -15.93 0.18
N VAL A 45 -4.71 -16.86 -0.74
CA VAL A 45 -5.81 -17.84 -0.65
C VAL A 45 -5.52 -18.93 0.39
N SER A 46 -4.25 -19.29 0.57
CA SER A 46 -3.85 -20.39 1.47
C SER A 46 -3.78 -19.95 2.93
N GLU A 47 -3.05 -18.87 3.21
CA GLU A 47 -2.73 -18.40 4.56
C GLU A 47 -3.46 -17.10 4.93
N GLY A 48 -3.84 -16.29 3.93
CA GLY A 48 -4.37 -14.95 4.14
C GLY A 48 -3.29 -13.91 4.41
N HIS A 49 -3.51 -12.67 3.96
CA HIS A 49 -2.62 -11.55 4.27
C HIS A 49 -3.18 -10.74 5.44
N ALA A 50 -2.31 -10.42 6.40
CA ALA A 50 -2.63 -9.59 7.53
C ALA A 50 -1.77 -8.32 7.55
N ALA A 51 -2.40 -7.17 7.84
CA ALA A 51 -1.72 -5.92 8.12
C ALA A 51 -2.15 -5.38 9.49
N ILE A 52 -1.16 -5.11 10.35
CA ILE A 52 -1.40 -4.61 11.71
C ILE A 52 -1.13 -3.11 11.72
N LEU A 53 -2.13 -2.30 12.06
CA LEU A 53 -1.96 -0.87 12.25
C LEU A 53 -1.86 -0.55 13.74
N ARG A 54 -0.78 0.12 14.14
CA ARG A 54 -0.55 0.58 15.52
C ARG A 54 -0.81 2.08 15.59
N LEU A 55 -1.76 2.47 16.43
CA LEU A 55 -2.10 3.86 16.71
C LEU A 55 -1.30 4.33 17.92
N VAL A 56 -0.39 5.28 17.70
CA VAL A 56 0.44 5.87 18.77
C VAL A 56 0.03 7.32 18.96
N GLY A 57 -0.55 7.61 20.12
CA GLY A 57 -0.96 8.97 20.47
C GLY A 57 -1.91 8.97 21.66
N VAL A 58 -1.92 10.08 22.40
CA VAL A 58 -2.86 10.27 23.50
C VAL A 58 -4.25 10.51 22.91
N GLY A 59 -5.23 9.70 23.30
CA GLY A 59 -6.60 9.81 22.81
C GLY A 59 -6.86 9.19 21.44
N TYR A 60 -5.86 8.51 20.83
CA TYR A 60 -6.04 7.84 19.54
C TYR A 60 -6.75 6.51 19.73
N ARG A 61 -7.87 6.33 19.05
CA ARG A 61 -8.69 5.11 19.13
C ARG A 61 -9.28 4.78 17.77
N ALA A 62 -9.38 3.50 17.47
CA ALA A 62 -10.17 2.98 16.35
C ALA A 62 -11.36 2.17 16.88
N THR A 63 -12.46 2.24 16.17
CA THR A 63 -13.64 1.40 16.32
C THR A 63 -14.06 0.88 14.95
N VAL A 64 -14.65 -0.32 14.91
CA VAL A 64 -15.30 -0.83 13.71
C VAL A 64 -16.80 -0.63 13.89
N GLU A 65 -17.40 0.15 13.01
CA GLU A 65 -18.81 0.51 13.02
C GLU A 65 -19.48 -0.04 11.77
N LYS A 66 -20.70 -0.54 11.91
CA LYS A 66 -21.46 -1.17 10.80
C LYS A 66 -22.29 -0.18 10.00
N ASN A 67 -22.48 1.03 10.53
CA ASN A 67 -23.29 2.08 9.92
C ASN A 67 -22.44 3.36 9.90
N ALA A 68 -21.98 3.79 8.72
CA ALA A 68 -21.39 5.11 8.58
C ALA A 68 -22.48 6.18 8.55
N GLN A 69 -22.24 7.30 9.25
CA GLN A 69 -23.10 8.48 9.19
C GLN A 69 -22.66 9.44 8.07
N THR A 70 -21.41 9.34 7.60
CA THR A 70 -20.79 10.36 6.74
C THR A 70 -20.50 9.88 5.31
N LYS A 71 -20.36 8.57 5.09
CA LYS A 71 -20.10 7.99 3.76
C LYS A 71 -21.20 7.03 3.34
N GLN A 72 -21.61 7.13 2.09
CA GLN A 72 -22.57 6.21 1.49
C GLN A 72 -21.93 4.82 1.38
N PRO A 73 -22.64 3.74 1.74
CA PRO A 73 -22.13 2.39 1.54
C PRO A 73 -22.02 2.09 0.06
N GLU A 74 -20.83 1.67 -0.40
CA GLU A 74 -20.61 1.22 -1.78
C GLU A 74 -21.20 -0.18 -2.02
N TYR A 75 -21.42 -0.95 -0.95
CA TYR A 75 -22.01 -2.29 -0.99
C TYR A 75 -22.85 -2.60 0.26
N PRO A 76 -23.83 -3.52 0.20
CA PRO A 76 -24.69 -3.83 1.34
C PRO A 76 -23.89 -4.48 2.47
N GLY A 77 -24.01 -3.95 3.69
CA GLY A 77 -23.35 -4.48 4.89
C GLY A 77 -21.86 -4.11 5.03
N GLN A 78 -21.42 -3.04 4.38
CA GLN A 78 -20.05 -2.53 4.50
C GLN A 78 -19.68 -2.19 5.94
N GLU A 79 -18.54 -2.73 6.39
CA GLU A 79 -17.91 -2.34 7.65
C GLU A 79 -17.15 -1.03 7.46
N PHE A 80 -17.23 -0.15 8.45
CA PHE A 80 -16.53 1.12 8.47
C PHE A 80 -15.54 1.15 9.64
N VAL A 81 -14.31 1.57 9.37
CA VAL A 81 -13.31 1.85 10.39
C VAL A 81 -13.43 3.31 10.79
N SER A 82 -13.91 3.53 12.01
CA SER A 82 -14.05 4.84 12.63
C SER A 82 -12.81 5.18 13.43
N LEU A 83 -12.10 6.23 13.02
CA LEU A 83 -10.84 6.69 13.61
C LEU A 83 -11.05 7.97 14.40
N LYS A 84 -10.72 7.95 15.70
CA LYS A 84 -10.63 9.12 16.58
C LYS A 84 -9.17 9.48 16.77
N VAL A 85 -8.65 10.39 15.92
CA VAL A 85 -7.22 10.73 15.87
C VAL A 85 -6.94 12.21 16.21
N GLY A 86 -7.83 12.81 17.01
CA GLY A 86 -7.74 14.21 17.43
C GLY A 86 -8.24 15.23 16.38
N TYR A 87 -9.10 14.78 15.47
CA TYR A 87 -9.95 15.67 14.67
C TYR A 87 -11.27 15.94 15.40
N SER A 88 -11.95 17.03 15.05
CA SER A 88 -13.21 17.42 15.71
C SER A 88 -14.36 16.45 15.43
N HIS A 89 -14.36 15.79 14.26
CA HIS A 89 -15.32 14.76 13.87
C HIS A 89 -14.61 13.40 13.70
N PRO A 90 -15.30 12.28 13.93
CA PRO A 90 -14.76 10.95 13.66
C PRO A 90 -14.55 10.76 12.15
N ILE A 91 -13.45 10.11 11.78
CA ILE A 91 -13.15 9.77 10.37
C ILE A 91 -13.61 8.34 10.12
N GLU A 92 -14.62 8.19 9.27
CA GLU A 92 -15.15 6.89 8.86
C GLU A 92 -14.55 6.49 7.50
N LEU A 93 -13.95 5.29 7.45
CA LEU A 93 -13.38 4.71 6.23
C LEU A 93 -14.09 3.40 5.92
N GLY A 94 -14.68 3.30 4.73
CA GLY A 94 -15.30 2.06 4.27
C GLY A 94 -14.21 1.03 4.00
N VAL A 95 -14.34 -0.16 4.58
CA VAL A 95 -13.47 -1.28 4.27
C VAL A 95 -13.77 -1.71 2.82
N PRO A 96 -12.77 -2.06 2.00
CA PRO A 96 -13.01 -2.58 0.66
C PRO A 96 -13.53 -4.03 0.70
N GLN A 97 -14.18 -4.48 -0.37
CA GLN A 97 -14.72 -5.84 -0.45
C GLN A 97 -13.64 -6.91 -0.26
N GLY A 98 -13.95 -7.97 0.48
CA GLY A 98 -13.03 -9.08 0.73
C GLY A 98 -11.94 -8.82 1.77
N VAL A 99 -11.93 -7.62 2.38
CA VAL A 99 -11.09 -7.30 3.54
C VAL A 99 -11.97 -7.26 4.79
N LYS A 100 -11.45 -7.82 5.88
CA LYS A 100 -12.08 -7.81 7.20
C LYS A 100 -11.25 -6.93 8.14
N ALA A 101 -11.91 -6.01 8.83
CA ALA A 101 -11.27 -5.17 9.83
C ALA A 101 -11.65 -5.64 11.23
N SER A 102 -10.66 -6.00 12.04
CA SER A 102 -10.82 -6.35 13.44
C SER A 102 -10.04 -5.37 14.33
N VAL A 103 -10.58 -5.03 15.49
CA VAL A 103 -9.94 -4.14 16.45
C VAL A 103 -9.80 -4.87 17.78
N PRO A 104 -8.73 -5.69 17.96
CA PRO A 104 -8.52 -6.43 19.21
C PRO A 104 -8.20 -5.50 20.39
N GLN A 105 -7.58 -4.36 20.11
CA GLN A 105 -7.32 -3.30 21.08
C GLN A 105 -7.71 -1.98 20.44
N PRO A 106 -8.22 -0.99 21.20
CA PRO A 106 -8.59 0.31 20.62
C PRO A 106 -7.41 1.03 19.95
N THR A 107 -6.17 0.65 20.27
CA THR A 107 -4.92 1.19 19.69
C THR A 107 -4.33 0.31 18.59
N ARG A 108 -4.90 -0.86 18.29
CA ARG A 108 -4.42 -1.80 17.27
C ARG A 108 -5.55 -2.24 16.35
N ILE A 109 -5.37 -2.05 15.06
CA ILE A 109 -6.29 -2.53 14.02
C ILE A 109 -5.60 -3.70 13.31
N LEU A 110 -6.34 -4.77 13.09
CA LEU A 110 -5.94 -5.92 12.31
C LEU A 110 -6.79 -5.93 11.04
N LEU A 111 -6.13 -5.81 9.89
CA LEU A 111 -6.75 -5.96 8.58
C LEU A 111 -6.38 -7.32 8.03
N GLU A 112 -7.37 -8.12 7.66
CA GLU A 112 -7.19 -9.44 7.07
C GLU A 112 -7.84 -9.46 5.69
N GLY A 113 -7.22 -10.11 4.71
CA GLY A 113 -7.80 -10.26 3.38
C GLY A 113 -7.03 -11.25 2.51
N CYS A 114 -7.67 -11.67 1.42
CA CYS A 114 -7.06 -12.59 0.45
C CYS A 114 -6.05 -11.88 -0.46
N GLU A 115 -6.31 -10.62 -0.83
CA GLU A 115 -5.48 -9.86 -1.76
C GLU A 115 -4.55 -8.88 -1.02
N LYS A 116 -3.24 -9.04 -1.23
CA LYS A 116 -2.22 -8.24 -0.55
C LYS A 116 -2.26 -6.78 -0.98
N GLU A 117 -2.48 -6.49 -2.26
CA GLU A 117 -2.52 -5.10 -2.74
C GLU A 117 -3.63 -4.31 -2.07
N VAL A 118 -4.85 -4.87 -2.02
CA VAL A 118 -6.03 -4.20 -1.45
C VAL A 118 -5.86 -3.97 0.06
N VAL A 119 -5.38 -4.98 0.80
CA VAL A 119 -5.12 -4.85 2.25
C VAL A 119 -4.08 -3.76 2.53
N MET A 120 -2.98 -3.76 1.78
CA MET A 120 -1.89 -2.78 1.99
C MET A 120 -2.27 -1.37 1.51
N GLN A 121 -3.06 -1.26 0.44
CA GLN A 121 -3.60 0.00 -0.04
C GLN A 121 -4.51 0.63 1.01
N PHE A 122 -5.44 -0.16 1.58
CA PHE A 122 -6.31 0.33 2.65
C PHE A 122 -5.52 0.72 3.91
N ALA A 123 -4.50 -0.06 4.29
CA ALA A 123 -3.59 0.32 5.37
C ALA A 123 -2.85 1.64 5.09
N ALA A 124 -2.46 1.88 3.84
CA ALA A 124 -1.82 3.14 3.43
C ALA A 124 -2.78 4.33 3.48
N GLU A 125 -4.05 4.14 3.10
CA GLU A 125 -5.10 5.16 3.21
C GLU A 125 -5.36 5.55 4.66
N ILE A 126 -5.43 4.58 5.57
CA ILE A 126 -5.53 4.85 7.01
C ILE A 126 -4.31 5.65 7.49
N ARG A 127 -3.10 5.25 7.10
CA ARG A 127 -1.85 5.94 7.45
C ARG A 127 -1.77 7.37 6.88
N ALA A 128 -2.38 7.64 5.73
CA ALA A 128 -2.34 8.95 5.09
C ALA A 128 -2.95 10.05 5.96
N TRP A 129 -3.97 9.74 6.77
CA TRP A 129 -4.60 10.71 7.68
C TRP A 129 -3.63 11.26 8.73
N ARG A 130 -2.81 10.38 9.33
CA ARG A 130 -1.82 10.76 10.33
C ARG A 130 -0.52 9.98 10.16
N ARG A 131 0.36 10.56 9.35
CA ARG A 131 1.73 10.10 9.18
C ARG A 131 2.50 10.21 10.51
N PRO A 132 3.39 9.25 10.83
CA PRO A 132 4.11 9.32 12.09
C PRO A 132 5.13 10.46 12.11
N GLU A 133 5.13 11.21 13.21
CA GLU A 133 5.98 12.39 13.39
C GLU A 133 7.41 12.02 13.87
N PRO A 134 8.45 12.74 13.41
CA PRO A 134 9.85 12.44 13.75
C PRO A 134 10.28 12.84 15.17
N TYR A 135 9.45 13.54 15.96
CA TYR A 135 9.83 14.00 17.30
C TYR A 135 9.22 13.17 18.41
N LYS A 136 7.90 13.00 18.39
CA LYS A 136 7.15 12.28 19.45
C LYS A 136 6.64 10.92 18.99
N GLY A 137 6.91 10.51 17.75
CA GLY A 137 6.43 9.24 17.20
C GLY A 137 4.91 9.11 17.20
N LYS A 138 4.16 10.22 17.26
CA LYS A 138 2.70 10.19 17.21
C LYS A 138 2.27 9.93 15.78
N GLY A 139 1.30 9.04 15.58
CA GLY A 139 0.74 8.71 14.28
C GLY A 139 0.36 7.24 14.17
N ILE A 140 0.14 6.81 12.93
CA ILE A 140 -0.28 5.45 12.60
C ILE A 140 0.89 4.72 11.95
N PHE A 141 1.30 3.61 12.55
CA PHE A 141 2.36 2.74 12.03
C PHE A 141 1.74 1.52 11.38
N VAL A 142 2.29 1.10 10.24
CA VAL A 142 1.90 -0.14 9.56
C VAL A 142 2.92 -1.21 9.92
N ASN A 143 2.46 -2.36 10.38
CA ASN A 143 3.25 -3.52 10.81
C ASN A 143 4.36 -3.11 11.81
N ASP A 144 5.61 -3.45 11.50
CA ASP A 144 6.79 -3.16 12.32
C ASP A 144 7.54 -1.89 11.87
N GLU A 145 6.87 -0.99 11.14
CA GLU A 145 7.44 0.30 10.78
C GLU A 145 7.81 1.09 12.04
N THR A 146 9.03 1.63 12.05
CA THR A 146 9.53 2.52 13.11
C THR A 146 10.25 3.71 12.49
N ILE A 147 10.08 4.90 13.09
CA ILE A 147 10.73 6.13 12.65
C ILE A 147 11.87 6.48 13.62
N ARG A 148 12.99 6.94 13.05
CA ARG A 148 14.11 7.49 13.83
C ARG A 148 13.69 8.82 14.46
N LEU A 149 13.64 8.84 15.79
CA LEU A 149 13.29 10.04 16.54
C LEU A 149 14.44 11.05 16.53
N LYS A 150 14.13 12.31 16.22
CA LYS A 150 15.07 13.42 16.37
C LYS A 150 15.10 13.87 17.83
N ALA A 151 16.30 14.00 18.38
CA ALA A 151 16.48 14.54 19.72
C ALA A 151 15.96 15.98 19.78
N LYS A 152 15.27 16.32 20.87
CA LYS A 152 14.86 17.70 21.15
C LYS A 152 16.09 18.50 21.56
N LYS A 153 16.25 19.70 21.00
CA LYS A 153 17.19 20.69 21.56
C LYS A 153 16.64 21.14 22.90
N ILE A 154 17.20 20.61 23.99
CA ILE A 154 16.93 21.11 25.34
C ILE A 154 17.68 22.44 25.45
N LYS A 155 16.95 23.53 25.73
CA LYS A 155 17.52 24.84 26.05
C LYS A 155 17.47 25.00 27.55
#